data_AF-A0A8C8YAN1-F1
#
_entry.id   AF-A0A8C8YAN1-F1
#
_cell.length_a   1.000
_cell.length_b   1.000
_cell.length_c   1.000
_cell.angle_alpha   90.00
_cell.angle_beta   90.00
_cell.angle_gamma   90.00
#
_symmetry.space_group_name_H-M   'P 1'
#
loop_
_entity.id
_entity.type
_entity.pdbx_description
1 polymer ?
#
loop_
_entity_poly.entity_id
_entity_poly.type
_entity_poly.pdbx_seq_one_letter_code
_entity_poly.pdbx_strand_id
1 'polypeptide(L)'
;MCAVAPVSGNSLGVRRAEIKPGVREIHLCKDERGKTGLRLRAIDKGLFVQLVQANTPASLVGLRFGDQILQIDGRDCAGWSTGKAHRAIKRASAEKIVMVVRDRPFQRTVTMHKDSLGHAGFIIKKGKVVSVVKGSSAARNGLLTNHYVCEVNGQNIIGLKDKEITEILATAGNVITLTIIPTVIYEHMVKKLSPTLLHHTMDHSIPDV
;
A
#
# COMPACT_ATOMS: atom_id res chain seq x y z
N MET A 1 16.41 32.10 11.64
CA MET A 1 15.59 31.28 12.56
C MET A 1 15.21 29.99 11.85
N CYS A 2 15.88 28.87 12.17
CA CYS A 2 15.47 27.55 11.71
C CYS A 2 14.38 27.04 12.65
N ALA A 3 13.12 27.21 12.27
CA ALA A 3 12.02 26.52 12.93
C ALA A 3 12.11 25.02 12.55
N VAL A 4 12.72 24.22 13.42
CA VAL A 4 12.60 22.76 13.37
C VAL A 4 11.28 22.40 14.05
N ALA A 5 10.18 22.63 13.34
CA ALA A 5 8.92 21.98 13.70
C ALA A 5 9.03 20.50 13.31
N PRO A 6 8.50 19.55 14.11
CA PRO A 6 8.46 18.15 13.69
C PRO A 6 7.72 18.08 12.35
N VAL A 7 8.30 17.33 11.40
CA VAL A 7 7.97 17.31 9.95
C VAL A 7 6.49 16.99 9.65
N SER A 8 5.65 16.71 10.65
CA SER A 8 4.46 15.89 10.45
C SER A 8 3.27 16.06 11.42
N GLY A 9 3.36 16.89 12.47
CA GLY A 9 2.45 16.78 13.64
C GLY A 9 0.94 16.71 13.35
N ASN A 10 0.43 17.48 12.38
CA ASN A 10 -1.00 17.51 12.01
C ASN A 10 -1.29 17.25 10.52
N SER A 11 -0.33 16.73 9.75
CA SER A 11 -0.57 16.47 8.31
C SER A 11 -1.53 15.29 8.13
N LEU A 12 -2.66 15.52 7.44
CA LEU A 12 -3.60 14.44 7.09
C LEU A 12 -2.92 13.31 6.31
N GLY A 13 -1.98 13.65 5.42
CA GLY A 13 -1.22 12.66 4.66
C GLY A 13 -0.35 11.77 5.54
N VAL A 14 0.20 12.31 6.64
CA VAL A 14 0.97 11.53 7.61
C VAL A 14 0.04 10.61 8.39
N ARG A 15 -1.08 11.13 8.91
CA ARG A 15 -2.06 10.33 9.67
C ARG A 15 -2.63 9.19 8.81
N ARG A 16 -2.90 9.45 7.52
CA ARG A 16 -3.36 8.43 6.55
C ARG A 16 -2.31 7.39 6.19
N ALA A 17 -1.04 7.81 6.06
CA ALA A 17 0.06 6.94 5.66
C ALA A 17 0.66 6.14 6.83
N GLU A 18 0.28 6.44 8.08
CA GLU A 18 0.80 5.77 9.27
C GLU A 18 0.68 4.24 9.13
N ILE A 19 1.82 3.55 9.24
CA ILE A 19 1.89 2.10 9.33
C ILE A 19 2.07 1.77 10.81
N LYS A 20 0.99 1.31 11.44
CA LYS A 20 1.08 0.84 12.83
C LYS A 20 1.85 -0.48 12.83
N PRO A 21 2.87 -0.66 13.69
CA PRO A 21 3.61 -1.92 13.77
C PRO A 21 2.77 -3.08 14.37
N GLY A 22 1.50 -2.83 14.64
CA GLY A 22 0.58 -3.74 15.31
C GLY A 22 0.03 -4.83 14.41
N VAL A 23 -0.43 -5.89 15.06
CA VAL A 23 -1.30 -6.91 14.48
C VAL A 23 -2.73 -6.52 14.80
N ARG A 24 -3.63 -6.57 13.80
CA ARG A 24 -5.06 -6.32 13.99
C ARG A 24 -5.89 -7.52 13.56
N GLU A 25 -7.00 -7.73 14.25
CA GLU A 25 -8.05 -8.65 13.80
C GLU A 25 -9.04 -7.88 12.93
N ILE A 26 -9.46 -8.48 11.82
CA ILE A 26 -10.51 -7.97 10.95
C ILE A 26 -11.60 -9.02 10.76
N HIS A 27 -12.84 -8.56 10.58
CA HIS A 27 -13.98 -9.40 10.22
C HIS A 27 -14.41 -9.06 8.80
N LEU A 28 -14.28 -10.03 7.90
CA LEU A 28 -14.57 -9.89 6.49
C LEU A 28 -15.80 -10.73 6.12
N CYS A 29 -16.70 -10.19 5.31
CA CYS A 29 -17.80 -10.96 4.72
C CYS A 29 -17.57 -11.17 3.21
N LYS A 30 -18.37 -12.03 2.60
CA LYS A 30 -18.43 -12.16 1.13
C LYS A 30 -19.57 -11.30 0.59
N ASP A 31 -19.38 -10.79 -0.62
CA ASP A 31 -20.43 -10.13 -1.39
C ASP A 31 -21.52 -11.13 -1.84
N GLU A 32 -22.56 -10.61 -2.50
CA GLU A 32 -23.66 -11.42 -3.07
C GLU A 32 -23.18 -12.48 -4.07
N ARG A 33 -21.99 -12.32 -4.63
CA ARG A 33 -21.36 -13.26 -5.58
C ARG A 33 -20.46 -14.27 -4.87
N GLY A 34 -20.42 -14.27 -3.54
CA GLY A 34 -19.56 -15.14 -2.74
C GLY A 34 -18.08 -14.80 -2.85
N LYS A 35 -17.73 -13.54 -3.13
CA LYS A 35 -16.34 -13.06 -3.27
C LYS A 35 -16.02 -12.00 -2.22
N THR A 36 -14.75 -11.91 -1.86
CA THR A 36 -14.25 -10.87 -0.94
C THR A 36 -13.59 -9.70 -1.66
N GLY A 37 -13.26 -9.86 -2.95
CA GLY A 37 -12.44 -8.91 -3.70
C GLY A 37 -10.94 -8.97 -3.38
N LEU A 38 -10.51 -10.00 -2.65
CA LEU A 38 -9.11 -10.16 -2.21
C LEU A 38 -8.33 -11.14 -3.08
N ARG A 39 -7.11 -10.76 -3.49
CA ARG A 39 -6.13 -11.70 -4.03
C ARG A 39 -4.91 -11.76 -3.12
N LEU A 40 -4.53 -12.98 -2.76
CA LEU A 40 -3.36 -13.25 -1.92
C LEU A 40 -2.21 -13.84 -2.73
N ARG A 41 -1.02 -13.76 -2.14
CA ARG A 41 0.20 -14.36 -2.67
C ARG A 41 1.10 -14.85 -1.55
N ALA A 42 1.63 -16.06 -1.72
CA ALA A 42 2.71 -16.58 -0.87
C ALA A 42 4.09 -15.99 -1.29
N ILE A 43 4.83 -15.46 -0.32
CA ILE A 43 6.21 -14.96 -0.46
C ILE A 43 6.98 -15.40 0.78
N ASP A 44 8.14 -16.06 0.62
CA ASP A 44 9.01 -16.49 1.72
C ASP A 44 8.27 -17.15 2.90
N LYS A 45 7.37 -18.09 2.58
CA LYS A 45 6.47 -18.80 3.53
C LYS A 45 5.46 -17.90 4.26
N GLY A 46 5.41 -16.60 4.01
CA GLY A 46 4.34 -15.70 4.43
C GLY A 46 3.24 -15.57 3.37
N LEU A 47 2.07 -15.08 3.79
CA LEU A 47 0.92 -14.84 2.93
C LEU A 47 0.60 -13.34 2.91
N PHE A 48 0.57 -12.73 1.72
CA PHE A 48 0.46 -11.29 1.55
C PHE A 48 -0.68 -10.92 0.61
N VAL A 49 -1.26 -9.74 0.85
CA VAL A 49 -2.27 -9.13 -0.01
C VAL A 49 -1.63 -8.60 -1.28
N GLN A 50 -2.01 -9.19 -2.40
CA GLN A 50 -1.51 -8.88 -3.74
C GLN A 50 -2.39 -7.88 -4.49
N LEU A 51 -3.71 -7.93 -4.28
CA LEU A 51 -4.69 -7.04 -4.91
C LEU A 51 -5.90 -6.94 -3.99
N VAL A 52 -6.40 -5.72 -3.82
CA VAL A 52 -7.67 -5.41 -3.18
C VAL A 52 -8.53 -4.73 -4.22
N GLN A 53 -9.69 -5.28 -4.50
CA GLN A 53 -10.62 -4.70 -5.46
C GLN A 53 -11.37 -3.51 -4.86
N ALA A 54 -11.48 -2.42 -5.62
CA ALA A 54 -12.28 -1.27 -5.21
C ALA A 54 -13.73 -1.67 -4.92
N ASN A 55 -14.34 -1.06 -3.90
CA ASN A 55 -15.74 -1.27 -3.49
C ASN A 55 -16.09 -2.74 -3.20
N THR A 56 -15.16 -3.48 -2.58
CA THR A 56 -15.40 -4.86 -2.16
C THR A 56 -15.29 -5.00 -0.65
N PRO A 57 -15.77 -6.10 -0.05
CA PRO A 57 -15.61 -6.31 1.39
C PRO A 57 -14.16 -6.15 1.86
N ALA A 58 -13.17 -6.57 1.05
CA ALA A 58 -11.76 -6.39 1.38
C ALA A 58 -11.33 -4.92 1.47
N SER A 59 -11.80 -4.04 0.57
CA SER A 59 -11.48 -2.61 0.66
C SER A 59 -12.16 -1.95 1.85
N LEU A 60 -13.40 -2.35 2.16
CA LEU A 60 -14.19 -1.80 3.27
C LEU A 60 -13.59 -2.09 4.65
N VAL A 61 -12.97 -3.25 4.83
CA VAL A 61 -12.27 -3.60 6.08
C VAL A 61 -10.85 -3.02 6.16
N GLY A 62 -10.45 -2.21 5.18
CA GLY A 62 -9.18 -1.50 5.16
C GLY A 62 -7.96 -2.37 4.82
N LEU A 63 -8.14 -3.52 4.15
CA LEU A 63 -7.01 -4.28 3.62
C LEU A 63 -6.32 -3.49 2.51
N ARG A 64 -4.99 -3.56 2.49
CA ARG A 64 -4.16 -2.88 1.49
C ARG A 64 -3.15 -3.81 0.86
N PHE A 65 -2.67 -3.42 -0.31
CA PHE A 65 -1.53 -4.08 -0.94
C PHE A 65 -0.35 -4.17 0.03
N GLY A 66 0.23 -5.35 0.14
CA GLY A 66 1.37 -5.61 1.02
C GLY A 66 1.02 -5.98 2.46
N ASP A 67 -0.25 -5.94 2.88
CA ASP A 67 -0.67 -6.48 4.18
C ASP A 67 -0.33 -7.96 4.28
N GLN A 68 0.09 -8.41 5.46
CA GLN A 68 0.41 -9.81 5.73
C GLN A 68 -0.73 -10.48 6.49
N ILE A 69 -1.22 -11.61 5.97
CA ILE A 69 -2.23 -12.43 6.62
C ILE A 69 -1.51 -13.47 7.48
N LEU A 70 -1.70 -13.38 8.79
CA LEU A 70 -1.13 -14.30 9.77
C LEU A 70 -2.08 -15.47 10.05
N GLN A 71 -3.38 -15.19 10.18
CA GLN A 71 -4.39 -16.22 10.40
C GLN A 71 -5.66 -15.99 9.57
N ILE A 72 -6.33 -17.09 9.21
CA ILE A 72 -7.68 -17.10 8.62
C ILE A 72 -8.52 -18.10 9.41
N ASP A 73 -9.63 -17.65 9.99
CA ASP A 73 -10.53 -18.42 10.85
C ASP A 73 -9.78 -19.23 11.94
N GLY A 74 -8.87 -18.54 12.65
CA GLY A 74 -8.05 -19.10 13.72
C GLY A 74 -6.93 -20.04 13.27
N ARG A 75 -6.70 -20.23 11.96
CA ARG A 75 -5.63 -21.10 11.42
C ARG A 75 -4.43 -20.28 10.97
N ASP A 76 -3.25 -20.67 11.44
CA ASP A 76 -1.99 -20.07 11.01
C ASP A 76 -1.73 -20.28 9.51
N CYS A 77 -1.43 -19.19 8.82
CA CYS A 77 -1.14 -19.12 7.39
C CYS A 77 0.33 -19.33 7.04
N ALA A 78 1.22 -19.48 8.02
CA ALA A 78 2.64 -19.76 7.80
C ALA A 78 2.82 -21.02 6.91
N GLY A 79 3.62 -20.87 5.85
CA GLY A 79 3.90 -21.91 4.86
C GLY A 79 2.74 -22.22 3.91
N TRP A 80 1.62 -21.51 3.96
CA TRP A 80 0.52 -21.74 3.03
C TRP A 80 0.91 -21.35 1.61
N SER A 81 0.56 -22.20 0.64
CA SER A 81 0.62 -21.82 -0.77
C SER A 81 -0.53 -20.87 -1.11
N THR A 82 -0.34 -20.05 -2.15
CA THR A 82 -1.39 -19.16 -2.68
C THR A 82 -2.70 -19.92 -2.95
N GLY A 83 -2.63 -21.11 -3.54
CA GLY A 83 -3.81 -21.93 -3.82
C GLY A 83 -4.50 -22.47 -2.56
N LYS A 84 -3.75 -22.81 -1.51
CA LYS A 84 -4.34 -23.21 -0.21
C LYS A 84 -5.10 -22.04 0.41
N ALA A 85 -4.53 -20.85 0.39
CA ALA A 85 -5.16 -19.64 0.91
C ALA A 85 -6.46 -19.29 0.16
N HIS A 86 -6.45 -19.30 -1.18
CA HIS A 86 -7.67 -19.05 -1.97
C HIS A 86 -8.75 -20.10 -1.71
N ARG A 87 -8.38 -21.38 -1.55
CA ARG A 87 -9.35 -22.43 -1.19
C ARG A 87 -9.93 -22.22 0.20
N ALA A 88 -9.13 -21.79 1.18
CA ALA A 88 -9.60 -21.50 2.52
C ALA A 88 -10.65 -20.37 2.51
N ILE A 89 -10.34 -19.23 1.86
CA ILE A 89 -11.29 -18.11 1.73
C ILE A 89 -12.55 -18.52 0.98
N LYS A 90 -12.42 -19.32 -0.09
CA LYS A 90 -13.58 -19.81 -0.86
C LYS A 90 -14.50 -20.68 -0.02
N ARG A 91 -13.96 -21.52 0.87
CA ARG A 91 -14.70 -22.45 1.74
C ARG A 91 -15.19 -21.85 3.05
N ALA A 92 -14.61 -20.74 3.50
CA ALA A 92 -15.03 -20.03 4.71
C ALA A 92 -16.49 -19.58 4.61
N SER A 93 -17.12 -19.24 5.75
CA SER A 93 -18.50 -18.73 5.78
C SER A 93 -18.63 -17.47 4.92
N ALA A 94 -19.80 -17.27 4.32
CA ALA A 94 -20.10 -16.04 3.58
C ALA A 94 -20.32 -14.86 4.53
N GLU A 95 -20.86 -15.11 5.72
CA GLU A 95 -21.23 -14.07 6.67
C GLU A 95 -20.03 -13.49 7.42
N LYS A 96 -19.06 -14.34 7.76
CA LYS A 96 -17.91 -13.95 8.57
C LYS A 96 -16.69 -14.82 8.29
N ILE A 97 -15.58 -14.15 7.99
CA ILE A 97 -14.23 -14.67 7.88
C ILE A 97 -13.36 -13.82 8.81
N VAL A 98 -12.77 -14.43 9.82
CA VAL A 98 -11.90 -13.72 10.76
C VAL A 98 -10.46 -13.80 10.25
N MET A 99 -9.79 -12.67 10.09
CA MET A 99 -8.38 -12.64 9.71
C MET A 99 -7.55 -11.85 10.71
N VAL A 100 -6.36 -12.37 11.00
CA VAL A 100 -5.35 -11.65 11.77
C VAL A 100 -4.30 -11.13 10.80
N VAL A 101 -4.11 -9.82 10.80
CA VAL A 101 -3.37 -9.08 9.76
C VAL A 101 -2.26 -8.25 10.39
N ARG A 102 -1.08 -8.26 9.77
CA ARG A 102 0.01 -7.32 10.07
C ARG A 102 0.12 -6.31 8.95
N ASP A 103 0.14 -5.03 9.31
CA ASP A 103 0.10 -3.93 8.37
C ASP A 103 1.41 -3.80 7.61
N ARG A 104 1.32 -3.95 6.29
CA ARG A 104 2.35 -3.59 5.29
C ARG A 104 3.81 -3.75 5.78
N PRO A 105 4.27 -4.93 6.24
CA PRO A 105 5.55 -5.09 6.94
C PRO A 105 6.80 -4.76 6.11
N PHE A 106 6.67 -4.69 4.78
CA PHE A 106 7.78 -4.34 3.87
C PHE A 106 7.73 -2.90 3.38
N GLN A 107 6.75 -2.12 3.82
CA GLN A 107 6.59 -0.74 3.42
C GLN A 107 7.12 0.19 4.50
N ARG A 108 7.60 1.36 4.09
CA ARG A 108 7.98 2.44 5.00
C ARG A 108 7.49 3.78 4.46
N THR A 109 7.30 4.74 5.35
CA THR A 109 6.87 6.09 5.00
C THR A 109 8.05 7.05 4.92
N VAL A 110 7.99 8.00 4.00
CA VAL A 110 8.94 9.10 3.86
C VAL A 110 8.14 10.38 3.67
N THR A 111 8.19 11.28 4.64
CA THR A 111 7.55 12.60 4.57
C THR A 111 8.56 13.65 4.12
N MET A 112 8.13 14.49 3.18
CA MET A 112 8.95 15.51 2.52
C MET A 112 8.14 16.78 2.35
N HIS A 113 8.85 17.88 2.10
CA HIS A 113 8.26 19.17 1.78
C HIS A 113 8.65 19.60 0.37
N LYS A 114 7.69 20.15 -0.38
CA LYS A 114 7.96 20.84 -1.63
C LYS A 114 8.74 22.13 -1.36
N ASP A 115 9.58 22.51 -2.31
CA ASP A 115 10.22 23.82 -2.34
C ASP A 115 9.28 24.90 -2.90
N SER A 116 9.78 26.13 -3.03
CA SER A 116 9.03 27.26 -3.59
C SER A 116 8.61 27.06 -5.07
N LEU A 117 9.23 26.10 -5.76
CA LEU A 117 8.90 25.73 -7.14
C LEU A 117 7.95 24.52 -7.21
N GLY A 118 7.50 24.00 -6.05
CA GLY A 118 6.59 22.86 -5.96
C GLY A 118 7.28 21.50 -6.06
N HIS A 119 8.60 21.41 -5.96
CA HIS A 119 9.35 20.17 -6.11
C HIS A 119 9.82 19.60 -4.77
N ALA A 120 9.66 18.29 -4.57
CA ALA A 120 10.26 17.56 -3.44
C ALA A 120 11.66 16.99 -3.78
N GLY A 121 12.02 16.97 -5.07
CA GLY A 121 13.35 16.59 -5.58
C GLY A 121 13.56 15.09 -5.82
N PHE A 122 12.60 14.43 -6.45
CA PHE A 122 12.74 13.04 -6.90
C PHE A 122 12.08 12.86 -8.28
N ILE A 123 12.44 11.79 -8.99
CA ILE A 123 11.80 11.41 -10.25
C ILE A 123 11.19 10.01 -10.09
N ILE A 124 9.93 9.87 -10.51
CA ILE A 124 9.22 8.59 -10.60
C ILE A 124 9.04 8.24 -12.07
N LYS A 125 9.26 6.96 -12.41
CA LYS A 125 8.91 6.38 -13.71
C LYS A 125 8.24 5.03 -13.48
N LYS A 126 7.07 4.82 -14.08
CA LYS A 126 6.25 3.61 -13.90
C LYS A 126 6.04 3.25 -12.42
N GLY A 127 5.78 4.26 -11.58
CA GLY A 127 5.64 4.10 -10.12
C GLY A 127 6.92 3.81 -9.33
N LYS A 128 8.10 3.74 -9.97
CA LYS A 128 9.40 3.51 -9.32
C LYS A 128 10.19 4.81 -9.15
N VAL A 129 10.79 5.03 -7.98
CA VAL A 129 11.76 6.11 -7.74
C VAL A 129 13.06 5.79 -8.47
N VAL A 130 13.38 6.60 -9.49
CA VAL A 130 14.57 6.39 -10.34
C VAL A 130 15.73 7.32 -9.99
N SER A 131 15.44 8.49 -9.43
CA SER A 131 16.48 9.43 -9.00
C SER A 131 16.01 10.32 -7.86
N VAL A 132 16.98 10.83 -7.11
CA VAL A 132 16.80 11.78 -6.01
C VAL A 132 17.80 12.91 -6.20
N VAL A 133 17.32 14.15 -6.14
CA VAL A 133 18.11 15.35 -6.39
C VAL A 133 18.93 15.69 -5.14
N LYS A 134 20.23 15.95 -5.30
CA LYS A 134 21.12 16.35 -4.19
C LYS A 134 20.64 17.66 -3.56
N GLY A 135 20.65 17.72 -2.22
CA GLY A 135 20.22 18.92 -1.49
C GLY A 135 18.70 19.14 -1.49
N SER A 136 17.91 18.22 -2.04
CA SER A 136 16.45 18.28 -1.99
C SER A 136 15.87 17.78 -0.67
N SER A 137 14.55 17.97 -0.50
CA SER A 137 13.80 17.40 0.63
C SER A 137 13.83 15.87 0.62
N ALA A 138 13.74 15.25 -0.55
CA ALA A 138 13.85 13.81 -0.73
C ALA A 138 15.21 13.26 -0.28
N ALA A 139 16.31 13.94 -0.60
CA ALA A 139 17.65 13.55 -0.15
C ALA A 139 17.78 13.65 1.38
N ARG A 140 17.31 14.75 1.98
CA ARG A 140 17.38 14.98 3.42
C ARG A 140 16.57 13.96 4.24
N ASN A 141 15.46 13.47 3.70
CA ASN A 141 14.58 12.51 4.37
C ASN A 141 14.88 11.05 3.98
N GLY A 142 15.97 10.78 3.26
CA GLY A 142 16.41 9.42 2.95
C GLY A 142 15.45 8.65 2.03
N LEU A 143 14.84 9.35 1.06
CA LEU A 143 14.14 8.67 -0.03
C LEU A 143 15.16 7.85 -0.83
N LEU A 144 14.87 6.57 -1.03
CA LEU A 144 15.77 5.66 -1.72
C LEU A 144 15.31 5.43 -3.16
N THR A 145 16.26 5.37 -4.08
CA THR A 145 16.01 4.81 -5.42
C THR A 145 15.78 3.31 -5.33
N ASN A 146 15.35 2.68 -6.43
CA ASN A 146 15.02 1.23 -6.43
C ASN A 146 13.92 0.85 -5.44
N HIS A 147 12.96 1.76 -5.26
CA HIS A 147 11.74 1.55 -4.51
C HIS A 147 10.55 1.92 -5.37
N TYR A 148 9.46 1.16 -5.23
CA TYR A 148 8.16 1.54 -5.77
C TYR A 148 7.42 2.40 -4.76
N VAL A 149 6.68 3.38 -5.25
CA VAL A 149 5.74 4.15 -4.45
C VAL A 149 4.41 3.42 -4.47
N CYS A 150 3.96 3.01 -3.28
CA CYS A 150 2.67 2.38 -3.07
C CYS A 150 1.57 3.42 -2.87
N GLU A 151 1.86 4.48 -2.09
CA GLU A 151 0.87 5.49 -1.74
C GLU A 151 1.46 6.90 -1.74
N VAL A 152 0.63 7.88 -2.04
CA VAL A 152 0.90 9.32 -1.90
C VAL A 152 -0.14 9.90 -0.96
N ASN A 153 0.28 10.44 0.19
CA ASN A 153 -0.59 10.98 1.23
C ASN A 153 -1.72 10.01 1.68
N GLY A 154 -1.41 8.71 1.67
CA GLY A 154 -2.34 7.62 2.01
C GLY A 154 -3.28 7.17 0.89
N GLN A 155 -3.27 7.84 -0.26
CA GLN A 155 -3.94 7.38 -1.48
C GLN A 155 -3.08 6.31 -2.16
N ASN A 156 -3.63 5.12 -2.39
CA ASN A 156 -2.94 4.08 -3.14
C ASN A 156 -2.77 4.49 -4.62
N ILE A 157 -1.58 4.28 -5.18
CA ILE A 157 -1.26 4.60 -6.58
C ILE A 157 -0.80 3.39 -7.39
N ILE A 158 -0.81 2.19 -6.80
CA ILE A 158 -0.34 0.97 -7.47
C ILE A 158 -1.20 0.64 -8.68
N GLY A 159 -0.58 0.59 -9.85
CA GLY A 159 -1.26 0.30 -11.11
C GLY A 159 -1.63 1.55 -11.91
N LEU A 160 -1.60 2.74 -11.31
CA LEU A 160 -1.83 4.01 -12.01
C LEU A 160 -0.74 4.30 -13.05
N LYS A 161 -1.12 5.04 -14.10
CA LYS A 161 -0.18 5.53 -15.12
C LYS A 161 0.60 6.74 -14.60
N ASP A 162 1.77 6.99 -15.18
CA ASP A 162 2.65 8.10 -14.77
C ASP A 162 1.96 9.47 -14.84
N LYS A 163 1.04 9.66 -15.79
CA LYS A 163 0.23 10.89 -15.88
C LYS A 163 -0.63 11.09 -14.62
N GLU A 164 -1.36 10.07 -14.21
CA GLU A 164 -2.23 10.10 -13.02
C GLU A 164 -1.42 10.30 -11.73
N ILE A 165 -0.26 9.63 -11.62
CA ILE A 165 0.65 9.79 -10.48
C ILE A 165 1.19 11.23 -10.41
N THR A 166 1.53 11.82 -11.55
CA THR A 166 2.01 13.19 -11.64
C THR A 166 0.94 14.19 -11.23
N GLU A 167 -0.31 13.97 -11.64
CA GLU A 167 -1.46 14.80 -11.23
C GLU A 167 -1.71 14.73 -9.72
N ILE A 168 -1.66 13.53 -9.12
CA ILE A 168 -1.77 13.34 -7.66
C ILE A 168 -0.63 14.07 -6.93
N LEU A 169 0.60 13.99 -7.43
CA LEU A 169 1.74 14.69 -6.83
C LEU A 169 1.67 16.21 -7.00
N ALA A 170 1.16 16.70 -8.13
CA ALA A 170 1.00 18.12 -8.39
C ALA A 170 -0.05 18.74 -7.44
N THR A 171 -1.17 18.05 -7.28
CA THR A 171 -2.28 18.45 -6.39
C THR A 171 -2.03 18.17 -4.92
N ALA A 172 -1.05 17.34 -4.59
CA ALA A 172 -0.61 17.18 -3.21
C ALA A 172 -0.16 18.53 -2.63
N GLY A 173 -0.53 18.80 -1.38
CA GLY A 173 -0.12 20.02 -0.69
C GLY A 173 1.41 20.15 -0.52
N ASN A 174 1.83 21.15 0.26
CA ASN A 174 3.25 21.40 0.48
C ASN A 174 3.97 20.21 1.17
N VAL A 175 3.24 19.44 1.98
CA VAL A 175 3.73 18.22 2.62
C VAL A 175 3.31 17.00 1.80
N ILE A 176 4.29 16.18 1.41
CA ILE A 176 4.07 14.91 0.71
C ILE A 176 4.59 13.78 1.58
N THR A 177 3.75 12.79 1.86
CA THR A 177 4.15 11.54 2.50
C THR A 177 4.02 10.40 1.50
N LEU A 178 5.14 9.76 1.18
CA LEU A 178 5.16 8.59 0.32
C LEU A 178 5.23 7.33 1.16
N THR A 179 4.40 6.33 0.82
CA THR A 179 4.60 4.96 1.30
C THR A 179 5.35 4.19 0.22
N ILE A 180 6.52 3.67 0.54
CA ILE A 180 7.43 3.03 -0.44
C ILE A 180 7.76 1.59 -0.06
N ILE A 181 8.10 0.78 -1.07
CA ILE A 181 8.49 -0.62 -0.94
C ILE A 181 9.72 -0.95 -1.79
N PRO A 182 10.64 -1.82 -1.33
CA PRO A 182 11.77 -2.26 -2.15
C PRO A 182 11.34 -2.91 -3.46
N THR A 183 12.04 -2.60 -4.56
CA THR A 183 11.74 -3.14 -5.90
C THR A 183 11.67 -4.67 -5.93
N VAL A 184 12.60 -5.36 -5.27
CA VAL A 184 12.65 -6.83 -5.27
C VAL A 184 11.35 -7.43 -4.73
N ILE A 185 10.82 -6.86 -3.64
CA ILE A 185 9.60 -7.34 -2.99
C ILE A 185 8.38 -7.00 -3.83
N TYR A 186 8.31 -5.77 -4.36
CA TYR A 186 7.22 -5.34 -5.23
C TYR A 186 7.08 -6.23 -6.47
N GLU A 187 8.18 -6.45 -7.19
CA GLU A 187 8.20 -7.29 -8.40
C GLU A 187 7.76 -8.73 -8.08
N HIS A 188 8.19 -9.25 -6.93
CA HIS A 188 7.70 -10.53 -6.43
C HIS A 188 6.20 -10.48 -6.15
N MET A 189 5.66 -9.43 -5.55
CA MET A 189 4.22 -9.31 -5.31
C MET A 189 3.41 -9.24 -6.59
N VAL A 190 3.78 -8.42 -7.57
CA VAL A 190 2.96 -8.19 -8.78
C VAL A 190 3.16 -9.23 -9.88
N LYS A 191 4.14 -10.14 -9.76
CA LYS A 191 4.39 -11.20 -10.75
C LYS A 191 3.11 -11.98 -11.08
N LYS A 192 2.87 -12.35 -12.35
CA LYS A 192 1.63 -13.02 -12.80
C LYS A 192 0.33 -12.19 -12.64
N LEU A 193 0.40 -10.89 -12.39
CA LEU A 193 -0.72 -9.96 -12.58
C LEU A 193 -0.53 -9.24 -13.91
N SER A 194 -1.61 -9.01 -14.65
CA SER A 194 -1.55 -8.12 -15.81
C SER A 194 -1.56 -6.66 -15.33
N PRO A 195 -0.76 -5.77 -15.93
CA PRO A 195 -0.78 -4.35 -15.61
C PRO A 195 -2.16 -3.71 -15.78
N THR A 196 -2.91 -4.14 -16.80
CA THR A 196 -4.28 -3.70 -17.06
C THR A 196 -5.24 -4.07 -15.93
N LEU A 197 -5.11 -5.26 -15.35
CA LEU A 197 -5.93 -5.67 -14.21
C LEU A 197 -5.62 -4.79 -12.99
N LEU A 198 -4.33 -4.54 -12.72
CA LEU A 198 -3.92 -3.68 -11.62
C LEU A 198 -4.50 -2.27 -11.76
N HIS A 199 -4.39 -1.65 -12.94
CA HIS A 199 -4.91 -0.30 -13.20
C HIS A 199 -6.42 -0.18 -12.97
N HIS A 200 -7.21 -1.14 -13.45
CA HIS A 200 -8.68 -1.03 -13.41
C HIS A 200 -9.34 -1.56 -12.14
N THR A 201 -8.68 -2.45 -11.40
CA THR A 201 -9.34 -3.14 -10.27
C THR A 201 -8.81 -2.74 -8.91
N MET A 202 -7.58 -2.24 -8.82
CA MET A 202 -7.00 -1.89 -7.53
C MET A 202 -7.80 -0.76 -6.85
N ASP A 203 -8.00 -0.88 -5.54
CA ASP A 203 -8.62 0.18 -4.75
C ASP A 203 -7.68 1.37 -4.62
N HIS A 204 -8.15 2.55 -5.02
CA HIS A 204 -7.43 3.82 -4.95
C HIS A 204 -8.06 4.80 -3.96
N SER A 205 -8.91 4.29 -3.06
CA SER A 205 -9.61 5.12 -2.08
C SER A 205 -8.65 5.80 -1.10
N ILE A 206 -9.02 7.00 -0.68
CA ILE A 206 -8.31 7.74 0.34
C ILE A 206 -8.97 7.40 1.68
N PRO A 207 -8.23 6.93 2.68
CA PRO A 207 -8.83 6.60 3.97
C PRO A 207 -9.29 7.87 4.70
N ASP A 208 -10.44 7.75 5.36
CA ASP A 208 -10.99 8.76 6.27
C ASP A 208 -10.24 8.71 7.61
N VAL A 209 -9.75 9.86 8.09
CA VAL A 209 -8.88 9.97 9.29
C VAL A 209 -9.20 11.21 10.11
#